data_AF-A0A0V1MH51-F1
#
_entry.id   AF-A0A0V1MH51-F1
#
_cell.length_a   1.000
_cell.length_b   1.000
_cell.length_c   1.000
_cell.angle_alpha   90.00
_cell.angle_beta   90.00
_cell.angle_gamma   90.00
#
_symmetry.space_group_name_H-M   'P 1'
#
loop_
_entity.id
_entity.type
_entity.pdbx_description
1 polymer ?
#
loop_
_entity_poly.entity_id
_entity_poly.type
_entity_poly.pdbx_seq_one_letter_code
_entity_poly.pdbx_strand_id
1 'polypeptide(L)'
;MQSDNFQTFHQAGRFLQSVFEALNWKAVQQHLATEHIRWAFFTERAPWCRGYWERMVRSVKVALRKTVGRSLLIFDELQTVLCEVEARINDRPLTLVSSGAQDKLALTPVHFLIGRSLAALPEEMAERQAAARRIYCVDGPIEGRSSPISGNAGGGSMLRR
;
A
#
# COMPACT_ATOMS: atom_id res chain seq x y z
N MET A 1 21.62 -8.86 -4.73
CA MET A 1 20.50 -9.64 -5.30
C MET A 1 20.86 -11.12 -5.31
N GLN A 2 19.93 -12.00 -4.91
CA GLN A 2 20.13 -13.46 -4.93
C GLN A 2 19.05 -14.13 -5.78
N SER A 3 19.45 -15.13 -6.57
CA SER A 3 18.54 -15.97 -7.36
C SER A 3 18.78 -17.44 -7.08
N ASP A 4 17.78 -18.27 -7.36
CA ASP A 4 17.94 -19.72 -7.30
C ASP A 4 18.71 -20.27 -8.51
N ASN A 5 19.20 -21.50 -8.40
CA ASN A 5 20.01 -22.14 -9.45
C ASN A 5 19.15 -22.80 -10.51
N PHE A 6 17.90 -22.34 -10.69
CA PHE A 6 17.06 -22.87 -11.75
C PHE A 6 17.60 -22.45 -13.12
N GLN A 7 17.43 -23.32 -14.11
CA GLN A 7 18.05 -23.14 -15.43
C GLN A 7 17.61 -21.84 -16.11
N THR A 8 16.38 -21.37 -15.88
CA THR A 8 15.92 -20.09 -16.45
C THR A 8 16.71 -18.90 -15.92
N PHE A 9 17.12 -18.88 -14.65
CA PHE A 9 17.93 -17.79 -14.11
C PHE A 9 19.38 -17.84 -14.62
N HIS A 10 19.94 -19.04 -14.82
CA HIS A 10 21.23 -19.17 -15.50
C HIS A 10 21.17 -18.72 -16.96
N GLN A 11 20.09 -19.03 -17.68
CA GLN A 11 19.87 -18.54 -19.04
C GLN A 11 19.69 -17.03 -19.07
N ALA A 12 18.87 -16.48 -18.18
CA ALA A 12 18.71 -15.03 -18.03
C ALA A 12 20.05 -14.35 -17.73
N GLY A 13 20.92 -14.97 -16.93
CA GLY A 13 22.24 -14.41 -16.64
C GLY A 13 23.18 -14.40 -17.83
N ARG A 14 23.18 -15.46 -18.64
CA ARG A 14 23.92 -15.48 -19.91
C ARG A 14 23.37 -14.45 -20.90
N PHE A 15 22.05 -14.32 -20.98
CA PHE A 15 21.40 -13.33 -21.82
C PHE A 15 21.78 -11.91 -21.40
N LEU A 16 21.71 -11.60 -20.10
CA LEU A 16 22.13 -10.32 -19.56
C LEU A 16 23.60 -10.04 -19.84
N GLN A 17 24.49 -11.02 -19.68
CA GLN A 17 25.89 -10.89 -20.07
C GLN A 17 26.03 -10.51 -21.56
N SER A 18 25.33 -11.18 -22.47
CA SER A 18 25.39 -10.84 -23.90
C SER A 18 24.84 -9.44 -24.24
N VAL A 19 23.75 -9.03 -23.58
CA VAL A 19 23.18 -7.68 -23.76
C VAL A 19 24.15 -6.64 -23.23
N PHE A 20 24.81 -6.91 -22.11
CA PHE A 20 25.76 -5.99 -21.52
C PHE A 20 27.10 -5.94 -22.23
N GLU A 21 27.54 -7.02 -22.87
CA GLU A 21 28.69 -7.03 -23.78
C GLU A 21 28.43 -6.19 -25.04
N ALA A 22 27.20 -6.19 -25.55
CA ALA A 22 26.77 -5.30 -26.63
C ALA A 22 26.67 -3.82 -26.19
N LEU A 23 26.46 -3.59 -24.89
CA LEU A 23 26.52 -2.28 -24.25
C LEU A 23 27.93 -2.03 -23.69
N ASN A 24 28.18 -0.85 -23.12
CA ASN A 24 29.43 -0.60 -22.41
C ASN A 24 29.40 -1.32 -21.04
N TRP A 25 29.71 -2.62 -21.01
CA TRP A 25 29.70 -3.46 -19.79
C TRP A 25 30.46 -2.82 -18.62
N LYS A 26 31.57 -2.13 -18.90
CA LYS A 26 32.35 -1.44 -17.86
C LYS A 26 31.55 -0.34 -17.16
N ALA A 27 30.79 0.45 -17.91
CA ALA A 27 29.94 1.50 -17.34
C ALA A 27 28.80 0.91 -16.49
N VAL A 28 28.18 -0.18 -16.97
CA VAL A 28 27.12 -0.89 -16.23
C VAL A 28 27.67 -1.52 -14.95
N GLN A 29 28.82 -2.20 -15.02
CA GLN A 29 29.44 -2.85 -13.87
C GLN A 29 29.93 -1.82 -12.84
N GLN A 30 30.47 -0.69 -13.28
CA GLN A 30 30.85 0.41 -12.38
C GLN A 30 29.62 0.97 -11.68
N HIS A 31 28.53 1.24 -12.41
CA HIS A 31 27.30 1.75 -11.81
C HIS A 31 26.70 0.77 -10.81
N LEU A 32 26.59 -0.51 -11.15
CA LEU A 32 26.11 -1.55 -10.22
C LEU A 32 27.02 -1.70 -9.00
N ALA A 33 28.34 -1.56 -9.15
CA ALA A 33 29.28 -1.60 -8.05
C ALA A 33 29.17 -0.37 -7.13
N THR A 34 28.96 0.82 -7.69
CA THR A 34 28.67 2.05 -6.95
C THR A 34 27.40 1.90 -6.12
N GLU A 35 26.36 1.28 -6.67
CA GLU A 35 25.10 0.98 -5.97
C GLU A 35 25.19 -0.25 -5.05
N HIS A 36 26.38 -0.86 -4.91
CA HIS A 36 26.61 -2.07 -4.13
C HIS A 36 25.72 -3.27 -4.52
N ILE A 37 25.27 -3.32 -5.78
CA ILE A 37 24.40 -4.38 -6.32
C ILE A 37 25.28 -5.51 -6.87
N ARG A 38 25.37 -6.61 -6.11
CA ARG A 38 25.95 -7.88 -6.58
C ARG A 38 24.86 -8.90 -6.82
N TRP A 39 24.81 -9.51 -8.00
CA TRP A 39 23.96 -10.66 -8.26
C TRP A 39 24.70 -11.97 -7.95
N ALA A 40 24.09 -12.83 -7.14
CA ALA A 40 24.65 -14.11 -6.72
C ALA A 40 23.61 -15.23 -6.81
N PHE A 41 24.09 -16.46 -6.98
CA PHE A 41 23.30 -17.68 -6.97
C PHE A 41 23.40 -18.36 -5.60
N PHE A 42 22.33 -19.02 -5.16
CA PHE A 42 22.36 -19.76 -3.89
C PHE A 42 23.33 -20.94 -3.97
N THR A 43 23.87 -21.33 -2.81
CA THR A 43 24.67 -22.55 -2.71
C THR A 43 23.84 -23.75 -3.15
N GLU A 44 24.41 -24.60 -4.00
CA GLU A 44 23.76 -25.83 -4.44
C GLU A 44 23.34 -26.66 -3.22
N ARG A 45 22.11 -27.18 -3.23
CA ARG A 45 21.54 -28.00 -2.14
C ARG A 45 21.34 -27.25 -0.81
N ALA A 46 21.03 -25.96 -0.84
CA ALA A 46 20.54 -25.20 0.31
C ALA A 46 18.99 -25.04 0.32
N PRO A 47 18.21 -26.09 0.62
CA PRO A 47 16.74 -26.06 0.54
C PRO A 47 16.09 -25.06 1.51
N TRP A 48 16.75 -24.74 2.63
CA TRP A 48 16.23 -23.79 3.61
C TRP A 48 16.15 -22.35 3.04
N CYS A 49 17.04 -21.97 2.13
CA CYS A 49 17.03 -20.65 1.49
C CYS A 49 15.79 -20.43 0.61
N ARG A 50 15.19 -21.51 0.10
CA ARG A 50 14.02 -21.45 -0.78
C ARG A 50 12.70 -21.27 0.00
N GLY A 51 12.66 -21.72 1.25
CA GLY A 51 11.42 -21.80 2.03
C GLY A 51 10.75 -20.44 2.31
N TYR A 52 11.52 -19.38 2.51
CA TYR A 52 10.94 -18.03 2.70
C TYR A 52 10.22 -17.54 1.44
N TRP A 53 10.89 -17.62 0.28
CA TRP A 53 10.33 -17.20 -1.00
C TRP A 53 9.12 -18.04 -1.39
N GLU A 54 9.16 -19.35 -1.17
CA GLU A 54 8.01 -20.23 -1.40
C GLU A 54 6.78 -19.84 -0.57
N ARG A 55 6.98 -19.52 0.71
CA ARG A 55 5.89 -19.05 1.58
C ARG A 55 5.33 -17.72 1.11
N MET A 56 6.19 -16.78 0.71
CA MET A 56 5.77 -15.49 0.17
C MET A 56 4.96 -15.66 -1.12
N VAL A 57 5.47 -16.44 -2.07
CA VAL A 57 4.78 -16.76 -3.33
C VAL A 57 3.45 -17.46 -3.05
N ARG A 58 3.39 -18.34 -2.06
CA ARG A 58 2.14 -18.99 -1.63
C ARG A 58 1.13 -17.96 -1.13
N SER A 59 1.53 -17.00 -0.30
CA SER A 59 0.64 -15.93 0.19
C SER A 59 0.04 -15.13 -0.96
N VAL A 60 0.85 -14.71 -1.93
CA VAL A 60 0.39 -14.00 -3.13
C VAL A 60 -0.60 -14.84 -3.93
N LYS A 61 -0.25 -16.10 -4.23
CA LYS A 61 -1.12 -17.01 -4.99
C LYS A 61 -2.45 -17.28 -4.29
N VAL A 62 -2.44 -17.44 -2.96
CA VAL A 62 -3.67 -17.65 -2.18
C VAL A 62 -4.54 -16.40 -2.22
N ALA A 63 -3.95 -15.20 -2.06
CA ALA A 63 -4.69 -13.95 -2.17
C ALA A 63 -5.32 -13.79 -3.57
N LEU A 64 -4.53 -13.96 -4.63
CA LEU A 64 -5.01 -13.88 -6.01
C LEU A 64 -6.15 -14.87 -6.30
N ARG A 65 -6.02 -16.13 -5.91
CA ARG A 65 -7.08 -17.13 -6.10
C ARG A 65 -8.38 -16.76 -5.39
N LYS A 66 -8.29 -16.12 -4.21
CA LYS A 66 -9.46 -15.67 -3.46
C LYS A 66 -10.10 -14.43 -4.06
N THR A 67 -9.30 -13.49 -4.57
CA THR A 67 -9.80 -12.25 -5.16
C THR A 67 -10.37 -12.46 -6.56
N VAL A 68 -9.67 -13.21 -7.43
CA VAL A 68 -10.06 -13.44 -8.83
C VAL A 68 -11.08 -14.58 -8.94
N GLY A 69 -10.92 -15.64 -8.15
CA GLY A 69 -11.82 -16.80 -8.20
C GLY A 69 -11.79 -17.50 -9.56
N ARG A 70 -12.89 -17.39 -10.33
CA ARG A 70 -13.05 -18.01 -11.66
C ARG A 70 -13.13 -16.97 -12.79
N SER A 71 -12.93 -15.68 -12.52
CA SER A 71 -12.98 -14.65 -13.56
C SER A 71 -11.72 -14.66 -14.43
N LEU A 72 -11.88 -14.22 -15.68
CA LEU A 72 -10.78 -13.90 -16.57
C LEU A 72 -10.63 -12.38 -16.58
N LEU A 73 -9.45 -11.90 -16.17
CA LEU A 73 -9.14 -10.48 -16.11
C LEU A 73 -8.32 -10.08 -17.33
N ILE A 74 -8.57 -8.87 -17.83
CA ILE A 74 -7.66 -8.24 -18.79
C ILE A 74 -6.39 -7.74 -18.08
N PHE A 75 -5.38 -7.36 -18.84
CA PHE A 75 -4.08 -6.96 -18.29
C PHE A 75 -4.18 -5.85 -17.23
N ASP A 76 -4.93 -4.78 -17.52
CA ASP A 76 -5.06 -3.64 -16.61
C ASP A 76 -5.79 -4.00 -15.30
N GLU A 77 -6.80 -4.87 -15.41
CA GLU A 77 -7.53 -5.37 -14.24
C GLU A 77 -6.63 -6.27 -13.39
N LEU A 78 -5.85 -7.16 -14.01
CA LEU A 78 -4.91 -8.01 -13.31
C LEU A 78 -3.83 -7.18 -12.61
N GLN A 79 -3.31 -6.15 -13.28
CA GLN A 79 -2.33 -5.23 -12.71
C GLN A 79 -2.90 -4.54 -11.46
N THR A 80 -4.14 -4.05 -11.54
CA THR A 80 -4.81 -3.40 -10.41
C THR A 80 -4.99 -4.38 -9.24
N VAL A 81 -5.48 -5.58 -9.51
CA VAL A 81 -5.65 -6.63 -8.48
C VAL A 81 -4.31 -7.03 -7.86
N LEU A 82 -3.23 -7.09 -8.64
CA LEU A 82 -1.90 -7.37 -8.12
C LEU A 82 -1.41 -6.27 -7.18
N CYS A 83 -1.59 -4.99 -7.54
CA CYS A 83 -1.24 -3.86 -6.68
C CYS A 83 -2.04 -3.89 -5.35
N GLU A 84 -3.32 -4.24 -5.40
CA GLU A 84 -4.13 -4.38 -4.19
C GLU A 84 -3.64 -5.55 -3.32
N VAL A 85 -3.33 -6.70 -3.92
CA VAL A 85 -2.79 -7.86 -3.20
C VAL A 85 -1.45 -7.54 -2.56
N GLU A 86 -0.57 -6.83 -3.27
CA GLU A 86 0.70 -6.34 -2.74
C GLU A 86 0.48 -5.44 -1.51
N ALA A 87 -0.38 -4.43 -1.63
CA ALA A 87 -0.69 -3.53 -0.54
C ALA A 87 -1.21 -4.28 0.70
N ARG A 88 -2.08 -5.28 0.51
CA ARG A 88 -2.62 -6.09 1.61
C ARG A 88 -1.60 -7.00 2.26
N ILE A 89 -0.65 -7.55 1.50
CA ILE A 89 0.43 -8.36 2.05
C ILE A 89 1.39 -7.47 2.85
N ASN A 90 1.70 -6.27 2.35
CA ASN A 90 2.61 -5.33 2.98
C ASN A 90 2.01 -4.63 4.21
N ASP A 91 0.69 -4.52 4.31
CA ASP A 91 -0.03 -3.98 5.47
C ASP A 91 -0.37 -5.04 6.52
N ARG A 92 -0.07 -6.33 6.25
CA ARG A 92 -0.39 -7.41 7.18
C ARG A 92 0.42 -7.26 8.48
N PRO A 93 -0.22 -7.25 9.66
CA PRO A 93 0.48 -7.12 10.93
C PRO A 93 1.38 -8.34 11.19
N LEU A 94 2.64 -8.08 11.53
CA LEU A 94 3.64 -9.08 11.95
C LEU A 94 3.59 -9.28 13.47
N THR A 95 3.71 -8.18 14.21
CA THR A 95 3.73 -8.16 15.68
C THR A 95 3.10 -6.89 16.22
N LEU A 96 2.51 -6.96 17.40
CA LEU A 96 2.04 -5.77 18.11
C LEU A 96 3.22 -5.13 18.84
N VAL A 97 3.40 -3.82 18.67
CA VAL A 97 4.35 -3.01 19.42
C VAL A 97 3.53 -2.27 20.47
N SER A 98 3.65 -2.70 21.72
CA SER A 98 2.93 -2.10 22.86
C SER A 98 3.94 -1.35 23.73
N SER A 99 3.80 -0.03 23.83
CA SER A 99 4.50 0.78 24.84
C SER A 99 3.58 1.25 25.99
N GLY A 100 2.27 1.01 25.91
CA GLY A 100 1.30 1.40 26.93
C GLY A 100 -0.10 0.83 26.69
N ALA A 101 -0.97 0.88 27.70
CA ALA A 101 -2.25 0.18 27.74
C ALA A 101 -3.30 0.62 26.70
N GLN A 102 -3.06 1.72 25.96
CA GLN A 102 -4.05 2.34 25.07
C GLN A 102 -3.64 2.40 23.60
N ASP A 103 -2.42 2.01 23.24
CA ASP A 103 -1.96 2.14 21.85
C ASP A 103 -1.23 0.86 21.39
N LYS A 104 -1.95 0.01 20.66
CA LYS A 104 -1.44 -1.24 20.09
C LYS A 104 -1.16 -1.01 18.60
N LEU A 105 -0.07 -0.32 18.29
CA LEU A 105 0.38 -0.18 16.90
C LEU A 105 0.98 -1.50 16.44
N ALA A 106 0.50 -2.01 15.31
CA ALA A 106 1.02 -3.24 14.73
C ALA A 106 2.16 -2.92 13.76
N LEU A 107 3.30 -3.58 13.93
CA LEU A 107 4.40 -3.54 12.99
C LEU A 107 4.05 -4.37 11.76
N THR A 108 4.10 -3.76 10.59
CA THR A 108 3.79 -4.40 9.30
C THR A 108 5.04 -4.37 8.42
N PRO A 109 5.15 -5.22 7.38
CA PRO A 109 6.29 -5.22 6.46
C PRO A 109 6.59 -3.83 5.88
N VAL A 110 5.55 -3.05 5.54
CA VAL A 110 5.76 -1.72 4.95
C VAL A 110 6.48 -0.74 5.89
N HIS A 111 6.35 -0.91 7.21
CA HIS A 111 7.10 -0.08 8.16
C HIS A 111 8.62 -0.27 8.00
N PHE A 112 9.08 -1.46 7.60
CA PHE A 112 10.50 -1.68 7.31
C PHE A 112 10.95 -1.12 5.96
N LEU A 113 10.05 -1.03 4.98
CA LEU A 113 10.37 -0.49 3.65
C LEU A 113 10.33 1.04 3.60
N ILE A 114 9.30 1.66 4.20
CA ILE A 114 9.00 3.09 4.06
C ILE A 114 9.23 3.83 5.39
N GLY A 115 9.31 3.12 6.52
CA GLY A 115 9.39 3.74 7.86
C GLY A 115 8.06 4.21 8.43
N ARG A 116 6.94 4.01 7.71
CA ARG A 116 5.59 4.45 8.08
C ARG A 116 4.50 3.50 7.56
N SER A 117 3.28 3.67 8.06
CA SER A 117 2.10 2.92 7.58
C SER A 117 1.70 3.34 6.15
N LEU A 118 1.15 2.40 5.37
CA LEU A 118 0.57 2.68 4.05
C LEU A 118 -0.65 3.61 4.11
N ALA A 119 -1.40 3.57 5.21
CA ALA A 119 -2.57 4.42 5.42
C ALA A 119 -2.18 5.86 5.83
N ALA A 120 -0.96 6.06 6.31
CA ALA A 120 -0.47 7.39 6.61
C ALA A 120 -0.22 8.14 5.30
N LEU A 121 -0.70 9.37 5.19
CA LEU A 121 -0.32 10.26 4.11
C LEU A 121 1.13 10.73 4.32
N PRO A 122 1.91 10.94 3.24
CA PRO A 122 3.18 11.65 3.36
C PRO A 122 2.93 13.00 4.05
N GLU A 123 3.82 13.43 4.95
CA GLU A 123 3.65 14.65 5.76
C GLU A 123 3.35 15.88 4.88
N GLU A 124 4.07 16.04 3.77
CA GLU A 124 3.83 17.10 2.78
C GLU A 124 2.43 17.06 2.14
N MET A 125 1.89 15.86 1.94
CA MET A 125 0.53 15.69 1.39
C MET A 125 -0.54 15.86 2.46
N ALA A 126 -0.25 15.47 3.70
CA ALA A 126 -1.11 15.72 4.84
C ALA A 126 -1.24 17.23 5.11
N GLU A 127 -0.15 17.99 5.02
CA GLU A 127 -0.15 19.45 5.09
C GLU A 127 -0.94 20.09 3.95
N ARG A 128 -0.75 19.63 2.70
CA ARG A 128 -1.52 20.11 1.54
C ARG A 128 -3.01 19.79 1.67
N GLN A 129 -3.38 18.62 2.19
CA GLN A 129 -4.77 18.25 2.45
C GLN A 129 -5.37 18.99 3.65
N ALA A 130 -4.58 19.25 4.70
CA ALA A 130 -4.99 20.08 5.82
C ALA A 130 -5.20 21.54 5.38
N ALA A 131 -4.32 22.07 4.53
CA ALA A 131 -4.46 23.38 3.89
C ALA A 131 -5.68 23.42 2.97
N ALA A 132 -5.91 22.39 2.14
CA ALA A 132 -7.11 22.30 1.30
C ALA A 132 -8.39 22.22 2.15
N ARG A 133 -8.43 21.40 3.22
CA ARG A 133 -9.55 21.35 4.17
C ARG A 133 -9.78 22.68 4.89
N ARG A 134 -8.72 23.46 5.12
CA ARG A 134 -8.80 24.81 5.70
C ARG A 134 -9.39 25.83 4.72
N ILE A 135 -9.17 25.65 3.41
CA ILE A 135 -9.76 26.48 2.34
C ILE A 135 -11.26 26.19 2.18
N TYR A 136 -11.68 24.93 2.28
CA TYR A 136 -13.10 24.54 2.19
C TYR A 136 -13.91 24.73 3.49
N CYS A 137 -13.32 25.23 4.57
CA CYS A 137 -14.00 25.48 5.85
C CYS A 137 -14.13 26.99 6.18
N VAL A 138 -14.39 27.81 5.16
CA VAL A 138 -14.76 29.24 5.35
C VAL A 138 -16.28 29.46 5.19
N ASP A 139 -17.03 28.51 4.63
CA ASP A 139 -18.49 28.61 4.59
C ASP A 139 -19.11 27.93 5.81
N GLY A 140 -19.01 28.63 6.95
CA GLY A 140 -19.86 28.38 8.11
C GLY A 140 -21.34 28.54 7.75
N PRO A 141 -22.26 27.95 8.54
CA PRO A 141 -23.69 27.96 8.23
C PRO A 141 -24.19 29.41 8.16
N ILE A 142 -24.86 29.74 7.05
CA ILE A 142 -25.60 30.98 6.84
C ILE A 142 -26.71 31.13 7.89
N GLU A 143 -26.38 31.68 9.05
CA GLU A 143 -27.36 32.28 9.96
C GLU A 143 -27.77 33.66 9.40
N GLY A 144 -29.04 33.78 9.01
CA GLY A 144 -29.56 35.02 8.43
C GLY A 144 -31.08 35.11 8.34
N ARG A 145 -31.73 35.43 9.47
CA ARG A 145 -32.93 36.29 9.64
C ARG A 145 -34.27 35.90 8.99
N SER A 146 -35.14 35.36 9.84
CA SER A 146 -36.51 35.79 10.19
C SER A 146 -37.52 36.25 9.12
N SER A 147 -38.72 35.67 9.19
CA SER A 147 -39.98 36.44 9.22
C SER A 147 -41.03 35.78 10.14
N PRO A 148 -41.90 36.56 10.80
CA PRO A 148 -42.71 36.10 11.92
C PRO A 148 -44.11 35.67 11.49
N ILE A 149 -44.56 34.50 11.96
CA ILE A 149 -45.95 34.08 11.83
C ILE A 149 -46.74 34.77 12.95
N SER A 150 -47.56 35.74 12.55
CA SER A 150 -48.56 36.42 13.40
C SER A 150 -49.58 35.40 13.92
N GLY A 151 -49.52 35.10 15.22
CA GLY A 151 -50.56 34.39 15.95
C GLY A 151 -51.59 35.39 16.48
N ASN A 152 -52.78 35.39 15.90
CA ASN A 152 -53.90 36.19 16.37
C ASN A 152 -54.52 35.52 17.62
N ALA A 153 -54.27 36.10 18.80
CA ALA A 153 -54.95 35.74 20.03
C ALA A 153 -56.24 36.57 20.18
N GLY A 154 -57.38 35.97 19.83
CA GLY A 154 -58.72 36.47 20.14
C GLY A 154 -59.35 35.62 21.24
N GLY A 155 -59.77 36.26 22.32
CA GLY A 155 -60.05 35.64 23.61
C GLY A 155 -61.43 34.97 23.79
N GLY A 156 -61.58 34.35 24.97
CA GLY A 156 -62.80 34.49 25.77
C GLY A 156 -63.67 33.25 25.96
N SER A 157 -63.64 32.72 27.19
CA SER A 157 -64.76 32.08 27.92
C SER A 157 -65.26 30.73 27.36
N MET A 158 -65.98 29.83 28.04
CA MET A 158 -66.27 29.49 29.43
C MET A 158 -67.27 28.31 29.33
N LEU A 159 -67.14 27.31 30.21
CA LEU A 159 -68.18 26.37 30.69
C LEU A 159 -68.85 25.30 29.78
N ARG A 160 -68.89 24.10 30.39
CA ARG A 160 -69.87 22.99 30.30
C ARG A 160 -69.75 22.10 29.04
N ARG A 161 -69.86 20.77 29.12
CA ARG A 161 -70.45 19.88 30.13
C ARG A 161 -69.83 18.48 29.97
#